data_AF-A0A2V3ULV6-F1
#
_entry.id   AF-A0A2V3ULV6-F1
#
_cell.length_a   1.000
_cell.length_b   1.000
_cell.length_c   1.000
_cell.angle_alpha   90.00
_cell.angle_beta   90.00
_cell.angle_gamma   90.00
#
_symmetry.space_group_name_H-M   'P 1'
#
loop_
_entity.id
_entity.type
_entity.pdbx_description
1 polymer ?
#
loop_
_entity_poly.entity_id
_entity_poly.type
_entity_poly.pdbx_seq_one_letter_code
_entity_poly.pdbx_strand_id
1 'polypeptide(L)'
;MIPVLLGPKKRHYVIDHHHLARALQEEGVESVLVTVVADLHKLDKDAFWTVADHKSWVHPYDASGVRVGFDAVPKRIEDLADDPFRSLAGELRRAGGFAKDTTPFSEFLWADFLRRNLKRKSIERDFTQSLEGALRLAKSPEAGYLPGWCGPIEN
;
A
#
# COMPACT_ATOMS: atom_id res chain seq x y z
N MET A 1 8.97 6.62 -14.12
CA MET A 1 7.67 6.88 -14.78
C MET A 1 6.59 6.33 -13.86
N ILE A 2 5.55 7.10 -13.55
CA ILE A 2 4.51 6.74 -12.58
C ILE A 2 3.26 6.27 -13.33
N PRO A 3 2.72 5.07 -13.06
CA PRO A 3 1.50 4.61 -13.72
C PRO A 3 0.28 5.36 -13.17
N VAL A 4 -0.60 5.76 -14.09
CA VAL A 4 -1.82 6.51 -13.78
C VAL A 4 -3.01 6.00 -14.58
N LEU A 5 -4.22 6.23 -14.08
CA LEU A 5 -5.45 6.23 -14.87
C LEU A 5 -5.73 7.64 -15.37
N LEU A 6 -6.21 7.77 -16.60
CA LEU A 6 -6.82 9.03 -17.05
C LEU A 6 -8.31 8.99 -16.70
N GLY A 7 -8.71 9.72 -15.66
CA GLY A 7 -10.08 9.69 -15.13
C GLY A 7 -10.94 10.89 -15.58
N PRO A 8 -12.13 11.04 -14.99
CA PRO A 8 -13.08 12.10 -15.34
C PRO A 8 -12.44 13.49 -15.32
N LYS A 9 -12.88 14.36 -16.24
CA LYS A 9 -12.28 15.69 -16.46
C LYS A 9 -10.79 15.62 -16.86
N LYS A 10 -10.34 14.51 -17.43
CA LYS A 10 -8.95 14.24 -17.87
C LYS A 10 -7.92 14.43 -16.75
N ARG A 11 -8.28 14.08 -15.51
CA ARG A 11 -7.37 14.10 -14.37
C ARG A 11 -6.57 12.80 -14.30
N HIS A 12 -5.30 12.88 -13.96
CA HIS A 12 -4.46 11.70 -13.74
C HIS A 12 -4.64 11.20 -12.30
N TYR A 13 -4.88 9.91 -12.14
CA TYR A 13 -5.01 9.23 -10.85
C TYR A 13 -3.85 8.25 -10.70
N VAL A 14 -2.98 8.46 -9.72
CA VAL A 14 -1.84 7.57 -9.45
C VAL A 14 -2.34 6.23 -8.95
N ILE A 15 -1.83 5.13 -9.50
CA ILE A 15 -2.22 3.76 -9.12
C ILE A 15 -1.08 2.94 -8.52
N ASP A 16 0.16 3.39 -8.67
CA ASP A 16 1.32 2.82 -8.01
C ASP A 16 2.38 3.90 -7.77
N HIS A 17 3.37 3.59 -6.95
CA HIS A 17 4.53 4.43 -6.66
C HIS A 17 4.20 5.69 -5.85
N HIS A 18 3.16 5.63 -5.01
CA HIS A 18 2.78 6.72 -4.10
C HIS A 18 3.93 7.17 -3.18
N HIS A 19 4.72 6.23 -2.64
CA HIS A 19 5.92 6.56 -1.84
C HIS A 19 6.96 7.35 -2.64
N LEU A 20 7.21 6.96 -3.90
CA LEU A 20 8.14 7.67 -4.77
C LEU A 20 7.59 9.05 -5.16
N ALA A 21 6.31 9.14 -5.52
CA ALA A 21 5.65 10.40 -5.85
C ALA A 21 5.76 11.39 -4.67
N ARG A 22 5.49 10.90 -3.45
CA ARG A 22 5.58 11.71 -2.23
C ARG A 22 7.00 12.17 -1.95
N ALA A 23 7.99 11.27 -2.02
CA ALA A 23 9.39 11.62 -1.83
C ALA A 23 9.89 12.66 -2.86
N LEU A 24 9.55 12.48 -4.15
CA LEU A 24 9.90 13.46 -5.19
C LEU A 24 9.26 14.83 -4.92
N GLN A 25 8.01 14.86 -4.46
CA GLN A 25 7.33 16.09 -4.10
C GLN A 25 8.03 16.80 -2.93
N GLU A 26 8.44 16.06 -1.90
CA GLU A 26 9.18 16.59 -0.73
C GLU A 26 10.56 17.14 -1.12
N GLU A 27 11.22 16.54 -2.11
CA GLU A 27 12.47 17.03 -2.70
C GLU A 27 12.27 18.20 -3.69
N GLY A 28 11.05 18.74 -3.83
CA GLY A 28 10.76 19.90 -4.68
C GLY A 28 10.69 19.59 -6.17
N VAL A 29 10.58 18.32 -6.57
CA VAL A 29 10.41 17.93 -7.98
C VAL A 29 9.00 18.29 -8.44
N GLU A 30 8.90 19.27 -9.35
CA GLU A 30 7.59 19.80 -9.80
C GLU A 30 6.88 18.91 -10.83
N SER A 31 7.62 18.09 -11.57
CA SER A 31 7.06 17.30 -12.68
C SER A 31 7.66 15.90 -12.77
N VAL A 32 6.80 14.94 -13.12
CA VAL A 32 7.15 13.52 -13.26
C VAL A 32 6.56 12.97 -14.55
N LEU A 33 7.28 12.04 -15.20
CA LEU A 33 6.76 11.30 -16.34
C LEU A 33 5.72 10.28 -15.88
N VAL A 34 4.61 10.18 -16.60
CA VAL A 34 3.53 9.24 -16.30
C VAL A 34 3.28 8.27 -17.45
N THR A 35 2.77 7.08 -17.12
CA THR A 35 2.21 6.12 -18.10
C THR A 35 0.71 6.02 -17.87
N VAL A 36 -0.10 6.33 -18.88
CA VAL A 36 -1.54 6.06 -18.80
C VAL A 36 -1.78 4.57 -19.02
N VAL A 37 -2.18 3.87 -17.95
CA VAL A 37 -2.45 2.43 -17.98
C VAL A 37 -3.85 2.13 -18.53
N ALA A 38 -4.82 3.03 -18.26
CA ALA A 38 -6.14 2.98 -18.86
C ALA A 38 -6.74 4.39 -18.98
N ASP A 39 -7.48 4.62 -20.07
CA ASP A 39 -8.25 5.85 -20.27
C ASP A 39 -9.73 5.62 -19.93
N LEU A 40 -10.17 6.23 -18.84
CA LEU A 40 -11.51 6.16 -18.27
C LEU A 40 -12.17 7.56 -18.24
N HIS A 41 -11.67 8.55 -18.98
CA HIS A 41 -12.12 9.94 -18.85
C HIS A 41 -13.57 10.18 -19.26
N LYS A 42 -14.17 9.24 -20.00
CA LYS A 42 -15.56 9.27 -20.45
C LYS A 42 -16.55 8.78 -19.40
N LEU A 43 -16.09 8.11 -18.35
CA LEU A 43 -16.95 7.68 -17.25
C LEU A 43 -17.35 8.87 -16.40
N ASP A 44 -18.53 8.79 -15.79
CA ASP A 44 -18.84 9.64 -14.64
C ASP A 44 -18.03 9.20 -13.41
N LYS A 45 -18.13 9.98 -12.33
CA LYS A 45 -17.31 9.78 -11.13
C LYS A 45 -17.61 8.45 -10.43
N ASP A 46 -18.87 8.02 -10.38
CA ASP A 46 -19.28 6.84 -9.61
C ASP A 46 -18.93 5.57 -10.39
N ALA A 47 -19.16 5.58 -11.72
CA ALA A 47 -18.70 4.52 -12.61
C ALA A 47 -17.17 4.41 -12.61
N PHE A 48 -16.43 5.53 -12.59
CA PHE A 48 -14.97 5.53 -12.50
C PHE A 48 -14.47 4.78 -11.27
N TRP A 49 -14.97 5.12 -10.07
CA TRP A 49 -14.53 4.46 -8.84
C TRP A 49 -14.93 2.99 -8.78
N THR A 50 -16.12 2.64 -9.28
CA THR A 50 -16.56 1.24 -9.39
C THR A 50 -15.59 0.42 -10.24
N VAL A 51 -15.17 0.95 -11.40
CA VAL A 51 -14.19 0.28 -12.26
C VAL A 51 -12.81 0.21 -11.60
N ALA A 52 -12.37 1.28 -10.95
CA ALA A 52 -11.07 1.32 -10.27
C ALA A 52 -11.00 0.29 -9.12
N ASP A 53 -12.05 0.17 -8.32
CA ASP A 53 -12.16 -0.81 -7.22
C ASP A 53 -12.19 -2.25 -7.76
N HIS A 54 -13.02 -2.50 -8.78
CA HIS A 54 -13.14 -3.82 -9.40
C HIS A 54 -11.84 -4.29 -10.08
N LYS A 55 -10.98 -3.36 -10.51
CA LYS A 55 -9.68 -3.65 -11.11
C LYS A 55 -8.52 -3.60 -10.11
N SER A 56 -8.79 -3.43 -8.81
CA SER A 56 -7.76 -3.30 -7.77
C SER A 56 -6.77 -2.18 -8.06
N TRP A 57 -7.24 -1.04 -8.59
CA TRP A 57 -6.43 0.15 -8.84
C TRP A 57 -6.54 1.22 -7.75
N VAL A 58 -7.39 0.98 -6.75
CA VAL A 58 -7.59 1.86 -5.60
C VAL A 58 -7.55 1.04 -4.31
N HIS A 59 -7.03 1.65 -3.24
CA HIS A 59 -6.98 1.05 -1.91
C HIS A 59 -7.58 2.04 -0.89
N PRO A 60 -8.92 2.12 -0.77
CA PRO A 60 -9.59 3.11 0.07
C PRO A 60 -9.62 2.63 1.53
N TYR A 61 -8.45 2.58 2.17
CA TYR A 61 -8.28 2.23 3.57
C TYR A 61 -7.54 3.36 4.29
N ASP A 62 -7.96 3.66 5.52
CA ASP A 62 -7.27 4.64 6.36
C ASP A 62 -5.96 4.09 6.96
N ALA A 63 -5.22 4.93 7.68
CA ALA A 63 -3.97 4.53 8.34
C ALA A 63 -4.14 3.50 9.47
N SER A 64 -5.38 3.20 9.88
CA SER A 64 -5.71 2.14 10.83
C SER A 64 -6.12 0.83 10.13
N GLY A 65 -6.18 0.80 8.80
CA GLY A 65 -6.59 -0.35 8.02
C GLY A 65 -8.10 -0.50 7.87
N VAL A 66 -8.87 0.55 8.14
CA VAL A 66 -10.33 0.50 8.02
C VAL A 66 -10.74 0.95 6.62
N ARG A 67 -11.58 0.17 5.94
CA ARG A 67 -12.12 0.56 4.63
C ARG A 67 -12.99 1.80 4.78
N VAL A 68 -12.74 2.79 3.92
CA VAL A 68 -13.46 4.06 3.88
C VAL A 68 -14.10 4.28 2.50
N GLY A 69 -14.94 5.30 2.39
CA GLY A 69 -15.52 5.72 1.10
C GLY A 69 -14.48 6.32 0.17
N PHE A 70 -14.76 6.31 -1.14
CA PHE A 70 -13.85 6.90 -2.15
C PHE A 70 -13.69 8.41 -2.04
N ASP A 71 -14.61 9.08 -1.34
CA ASP A 71 -14.52 10.50 -1.00
C ASP A 71 -13.40 10.82 -0.01
N ALA A 72 -12.95 9.84 0.77
CA ALA A 72 -11.80 9.95 1.66
C ALA A 72 -10.46 9.75 0.94
N VAL A 73 -10.44 9.34 -0.34
CA VAL A 73 -9.19 9.26 -1.12
C VAL A 73 -8.63 10.67 -1.29
N PRO A 74 -7.37 10.92 -0.86
CA PRO A 74 -6.79 12.26 -0.90
C PRO A 74 -6.68 12.79 -2.33
N LYS A 75 -6.89 14.09 -2.49
CA LYS A 75 -6.83 14.77 -3.80
C LYS A 75 -5.42 15.22 -4.17
N ARG A 76 -4.52 15.28 -3.18
CA ARG A 76 -3.12 15.69 -3.33
C ARG A 76 -2.23 14.59 -2.76
N ILE A 77 -1.05 14.41 -3.34
CA ILE A 77 -0.06 13.44 -2.87
C ILE A 77 0.39 13.74 -1.43
N GLU A 78 0.40 15.01 -1.04
CA GLU A 78 0.78 15.43 0.31
C GLU A 78 -0.22 15.12 1.41
N ASP A 79 -1.47 14.85 1.04
CA ASP A 79 -2.52 14.51 1.99
C ASP A 79 -2.54 12.99 2.31
N LEU A 80 -1.57 12.22 1.81
CA LEU A 80 -1.44 10.80 2.12
C LEU A 80 -1.13 10.62 3.62
N ALA A 81 -1.95 9.82 4.28
CA ALA A 81 -1.77 9.51 5.70
C ALA A 81 -0.60 8.54 5.92
N ASP A 82 0.10 8.71 7.04
CA ASP A 82 1.16 7.80 7.46
C ASP A 82 0.60 6.54 8.17
N ASP A 83 0.86 5.38 7.58
CA ASP A 83 0.63 4.06 8.18
C ASP A 83 1.99 3.40 8.50
N PRO A 84 2.44 3.43 9.77
CA PRO A 84 3.70 2.82 10.18
C PRO A 84 3.79 1.33 9.91
N PHE A 85 2.66 0.61 9.89
CA PHE A 85 2.65 -0.82 9.57
C PHE A 85 2.92 -1.07 8.09
N ARG A 86 2.54 -0.13 7.21
CA ARG A 86 2.89 -0.20 5.78
C ARG A 86 4.38 -0.05 5.56
N SER A 87 5.05 0.81 6.33
CA SER A 87 6.51 0.93 6.34
C SER A 87 7.17 -0.32 6.91
N LEU A 88 6.66 -0.85 8.03
CA LEU A 88 7.16 -2.08 8.64
C LEU A 88 7.05 -3.28 7.70
N ALA A 89 5.93 -3.45 6.98
CA ALA A 89 5.75 -4.53 6.01
C ALA A 89 6.72 -4.40 4.82
N GLY A 90 6.98 -3.17 4.36
CA GLY A 90 7.97 -2.92 3.32
C GLY A 90 9.39 -3.31 3.73
N GLU A 91 9.79 -2.96 4.96
CA GLU A 91 11.09 -3.37 5.52
C GLU A 91 11.16 -4.87 5.81
N LEU A 92 10.08 -5.46 6.32
CA LEU A 92 9.98 -6.91 6.50
C LEU A 92 10.22 -7.66 5.19
N ARG A 93 9.66 -7.18 4.07
CA ARG A 93 9.94 -7.76 2.75
C ARG A 93 11.40 -7.62 2.37
N ARG A 94 12.00 -6.45 2.56
CA ARG A 94 13.44 -6.20 2.27
C ARG A 94 14.35 -7.09 3.11
N ALA A 95 13.97 -7.36 4.36
CA ALA A 95 14.68 -8.25 5.27
C ALA A 95 14.46 -9.75 4.99
N GLY A 96 13.70 -10.12 3.95
CA GLY A 96 13.44 -11.53 3.59
C GLY A 96 12.38 -12.21 4.44
N GLY A 97 11.51 -11.44 5.11
CA GLY A 97 10.39 -11.98 5.87
C GLY A 97 9.39 -12.75 4.99
N PHE A 98 9.11 -12.21 3.80
CA PHE A 98 8.26 -12.82 2.77
C PHE A 98 8.74 -12.46 1.35
N ALA A 99 8.37 -13.27 0.37
CA ALA A 99 8.72 -13.07 -1.04
C ALA A 99 7.85 -12.01 -1.72
N LYS A 100 8.38 -11.39 -2.77
CA LYS A 100 7.57 -10.54 -3.65
C LYS A 100 6.53 -11.41 -4.35
N ASP A 101 5.29 -10.97 -4.32
CA ASP A 101 4.15 -11.64 -4.95
C ASP A 101 3.48 -10.70 -5.96
N THR A 102 2.73 -11.25 -6.92
CA THR A 102 1.98 -10.46 -7.92
C THR A 102 0.63 -9.99 -7.40
N THR A 103 0.18 -10.48 -6.24
CA THR A 103 -1.04 -10.05 -5.56
C THR A 103 -0.99 -8.54 -5.30
N PRO A 104 -1.97 -7.77 -5.81
CA PRO A 104 -2.07 -6.34 -5.53
C PRO A 104 -2.11 -6.07 -4.02
N PHE A 105 -1.44 -4.99 -3.60
CA PHE A 105 -1.44 -4.54 -2.21
C PHE A 105 -0.89 -5.58 -1.21
N SER A 106 0.00 -6.48 -1.63
CA SER A 106 0.57 -7.53 -0.76
C SER A 106 1.14 -6.95 0.56
N GLU A 107 1.86 -5.83 0.51
CA GLU A 107 2.39 -5.18 1.69
C GLU A 107 1.31 -4.61 2.63
N PHE A 108 0.12 -4.25 2.13
CA PHE A 108 -1.00 -3.83 2.98
C PHE A 108 -1.64 -5.02 3.70
N LEU A 109 -1.69 -6.21 3.08
CA LEU A 109 -2.15 -7.43 3.76
C LEU A 109 -1.21 -7.83 4.90
N TRP A 110 0.10 -7.72 4.65
CA TRP A 110 1.12 -7.91 5.70
C TRP A 110 1.03 -6.84 6.79
N ALA A 111 0.83 -5.57 6.43
CA ALA A 111 0.62 -4.50 7.40
C ALA A 111 -0.61 -4.76 8.29
N ASP A 112 -1.71 -5.26 7.71
CA ASP A 112 -2.91 -5.60 8.48
C ASP A 112 -2.69 -6.78 9.45
N PHE A 113 -1.96 -7.81 9.01
CA PHE A 113 -1.56 -8.90 9.90
C PHE A 113 -0.70 -8.38 11.06
N LEU A 114 0.30 -7.54 10.76
CA LEU A 114 1.20 -7.01 11.78
C LEU A 114 0.48 -6.08 12.77
N ARG A 115 -0.50 -5.26 12.35
CA ARG A 115 -1.25 -4.39 13.29
C ARG A 115 -2.12 -5.13 14.28
N ARG A 116 -2.54 -6.36 13.97
CA ARG A 116 -3.27 -7.21 14.90
C ARG A 116 -2.36 -7.86 15.95
N ASN A 117 -1.06 -7.96 15.65
CA ASN A 117 -0.09 -8.69 16.48
C ASN A 117 0.94 -7.78 17.17
N LEU A 118 1.14 -6.55 16.69
CA LEU A 118 2.10 -5.58 17.23
C LEU A 118 1.39 -4.27 17.58
N LYS A 119 1.90 -3.60 18.62
CA LYS A 119 1.38 -2.29 19.04
C LYS A 119 2.00 -1.19 18.20
N ARG A 120 1.18 -0.27 17.66
CA ARG A 120 1.64 0.92 16.92
C ARG A 120 2.74 1.70 17.68
N LYS A 121 2.52 1.93 18.98
CA LYS A 121 3.48 2.63 19.85
C LYS A 121 4.85 1.94 19.93
N SER A 122 4.93 0.62 19.73
CA SER A 122 6.20 -0.09 19.70
C SER A 122 6.99 0.24 18.44
N ILE A 123 6.32 0.37 17.29
CA ILE A 123 6.95 0.73 16.01
C ILE A 123 7.50 2.16 16.05
N GLU A 124 6.70 3.08 16.59
CA GLU A 124 7.06 4.50 16.72
C GLU A 124 8.24 4.71 17.69
N ARG A 125 8.35 3.86 18.73
CA ARG A 125 9.42 3.96 19.73
C ARG A 125 10.70 3.26 19.28
N ASP A 126 10.58 2.06 18.73
CA ASP A 126 11.71 1.23 18.32
C ASP A 126 11.32 0.38 17.11
N PHE A 127 11.62 0.94 15.94
CA PHE A 127 11.32 0.32 14.66
C PHE A 127 12.12 -0.98 14.46
N THR A 128 13.40 -0.99 14.84
CA THR A 128 14.29 -2.15 14.69
C THR A 128 13.79 -3.34 15.50
N GLN A 129 13.47 -3.12 16.78
CA GLN A 129 12.88 -4.17 17.63
C GLN A 129 11.54 -4.67 17.09
N SER A 130 10.72 -3.76 16.54
CA SER A 130 9.45 -4.13 15.93
C SER A 130 9.64 -4.97 14.66
N LEU A 131 10.67 -4.69 13.86
CA LEU A 131 11.05 -5.46 12.68
C LEU A 131 11.52 -6.87 13.06
N GLU A 132 12.31 -7.03 14.13
CA GLU A 132 12.67 -8.36 14.64
C GLU A 132 11.44 -9.16 15.09
N GLY A 133 10.49 -8.50 15.76
CA GLY A 133 9.20 -9.09 16.11
C GLY A 133 8.40 -9.52 14.88
N ALA A 134 8.33 -8.65 13.87
CA ALA A 134 7.66 -8.93 12.61
C ALA A 134 8.30 -10.11 11.85
N LEU A 135 9.63 -10.24 11.87
CA LEU A 135 10.34 -11.38 11.28
C LEU A 135 9.95 -12.71 11.92
N ARG A 136 9.84 -12.75 13.25
CA ARG A 136 9.38 -13.95 13.97
C ARG A 136 7.94 -14.32 13.59
N LEU A 137 7.05 -13.34 13.57
CA LEU A 137 5.65 -13.54 13.15
C LEU A 137 5.55 -13.98 11.68
N ALA A 138 6.41 -13.47 10.80
CA ALA A 138 6.39 -13.83 9.38
C ALA A 138 6.78 -15.29 9.11
N LYS A 139 7.52 -15.94 10.02
CA LYS A 139 7.87 -17.35 9.90
C LYS A 139 6.89 -18.28 10.60
N SER A 140 5.91 -17.73 11.32
CA SER A 140 4.95 -18.54 12.06
C SER A 140 3.82 -19.04 11.15
N PRO A 141 3.17 -20.17 11.48
CA PRO A 141 2.05 -20.71 10.69
C PRO A 141 0.85 -19.77 10.60
N GLU A 142 0.67 -18.87 11.56
CA GLU A 142 -0.40 -17.87 11.58
C GLU A 142 -0.31 -16.91 10.38
N ALA A 143 0.87 -16.73 9.79
CA ALA A 143 1.05 -15.93 8.57
C ALA A 143 0.93 -16.76 7.28
N GLY A 144 0.68 -18.07 7.38
CA GLY A 144 0.71 -19.02 6.26
C GLY A 144 -0.27 -18.74 5.11
N TYR A 145 -1.32 -17.96 5.38
CA TYR A 145 -2.30 -17.55 4.38
C TYR A 145 -1.91 -16.28 3.60
N LEU A 146 -0.81 -15.61 3.98
CA LEU A 146 -0.39 -14.35 3.36
C LEU A 146 0.44 -14.57 2.09
N PRO A 147 0.30 -13.67 1.09
CA PRO A 147 1.04 -13.79 -0.16
C PRO A 147 2.55 -13.71 0.09
N GLY A 148 3.30 -14.62 -0.54
CA GLY A 148 4.74 -14.71 -0.41
C GLY A 148 5.25 -15.28 0.92
N TRP A 149 4.39 -15.82 1.79
CA TRP A 149 4.83 -16.46 3.03
C TRP A 149 5.85 -17.58 2.78
N CYS A 150 6.89 -17.63 3.60
CA CYS A 150 8.00 -18.58 3.47
C CYS A 150 8.53 -19.03 4.85
N GLY A 151 7.64 -19.63 5.65
CA GLY A 151 7.97 -20.29 6.91
C GLY A 151 8.09 -21.81 6.79
N PRO A 152 8.62 -22.49 7.82
CA PRO A 152 8.62 -23.95 7.88
C PRO A 152 7.20 -24.49 7.99
N ILE A 153 6.93 -25.61 7.31
CA ILE A 153 5.70 -26.38 7.44
C ILE A 153 6.04 -27.61 8.27
N GLU A 154 5.45 -27.74 9.45
CA GLU A 154 5.50 -28.99 10.21
C GLU A 154 4.53 -29.98 9.54
N ASN A 155 5.09 -31.08 9.02
CA ASN A 155 4.35 -32.21 8.44
C ASN A 155 3.90 -33.19 9.51
#